data_AF-A0A146KXU5-F1
#
_entry.id   AF-A0A146KXU5-F1
#
_cell.length_a   1.000
_cell.length_b   1.000
_cell.length_c   1.000
_cell.angle_alpha   90.00
_cell.angle_beta   90.00
_cell.angle_gamma   90.00
#
_symmetry.space_group_name_H-M   'P 1'
#
loop_
_entity.id
_entity.type
_entity.pdbx_description
1 polymer ?
#
loop_
_entity_poly.entity_id
_entity_poly.type
_entity_poly.pdbx_seq_one_letter_code
_entity_poly.pdbx_strand_id
1 'polypeptide(L)'
;MDEDQPISSRGPQFDELLGGDESIPPSVVVNDFLEARITEIEALSSVIENPTQFASRKDFPRHLRRRAMSHNVKRIPKRIRGLHESLREKSNTREGPNKVPRRKWRRRPRELLKEYNRRQRKFIWLETHIWHAKRFHMVEKWGYKLPYRPCDKNYRACYRASAEHCLLQDFSYLNCIELRGDFHCIIEGLKCHTSDRTGNTFDSRL
;
A
#
# COMPACT_ATOMS: atom_id res chain seq x y z
N MET A 1 -54.60 -24.68 53.78
CA MET A 1 -53.44 -25.52 53.43
C MET A 1 -53.54 -25.70 51.95
N ASP A 2 -52.86 -24.84 51.20
CA ASP A 2 -52.71 -24.97 49.76
C ASP A 2 -51.20 -24.83 49.53
N GLU A 3 -50.57 -25.90 49.06
CA GLU A 3 -49.13 -25.95 48.81
C GLU A 3 -48.82 -25.32 47.45
N ASP A 4 -47.95 -24.31 47.44
CA ASP A 4 -47.35 -23.75 46.24
C ASP A 4 -46.34 -24.74 45.62
N GLN A 5 -46.65 -25.26 44.43
CA GLN A 5 -45.71 -26.01 43.59
C GLN A 5 -44.83 -25.04 42.78
N PRO A 6 -43.49 -25.20 42.73
CA PRO A 6 -42.64 -24.32 41.95
C PRO A 6 -42.76 -24.62 40.44
N ILE A 7 -43.17 -23.61 39.68
CA ILE A 7 -43.24 -23.65 38.21
C ILE A 7 -41.81 -23.66 37.65
N SER A 8 -41.39 -24.79 37.07
CA SER A 8 -40.13 -24.89 36.31
C SER A 8 -40.27 -24.18 34.97
N SER A 9 -39.79 -22.94 34.88
CA SER A 9 -39.76 -22.15 33.64
C SER A 9 -38.42 -22.26 32.92
N ARG A 10 -38.08 -23.42 32.36
CA ARG A 10 -36.93 -23.54 31.44
C ARG A 10 -37.41 -24.06 30.09
N GLY A 11 -37.52 -23.15 29.13
CA GLY A 11 -37.66 -23.51 27.72
C GLY A 11 -36.38 -24.17 27.19
N PRO A 12 -36.45 -24.87 26.04
CA PRO A 12 -35.30 -25.56 25.46
C PRO A 12 -34.17 -24.59 25.14
N GLN A 13 -32.95 -24.93 25.58
CA GLN A 13 -31.74 -24.15 25.33
C GLN A 13 -31.28 -24.33 23.87
N PHE A 14 -30.67 -23.28 23.32
CA PHE A 14 -30.21 -23.18 21.93
C PHE A 14 -29.30 -24.35 21.47
N ASP A 15 -28.63 -25.02 22.42
CA ASP A 15 -27.62 -26.06 22.17
C ASP A 15 -28.15 -27.50 22.15
N GLU A 16 -29.46 -27.71 22.31
CA GLU A 16 -30.09 -29.06 22.30
C GLU A 16 -29.82 -29.85 20.99
N LEU A 17 -29.54 -29.15 19.89
CA LEU A 17 -29.27 -29.75 18.58
C LEU A 17 -27.85 -30.33 18.42
N LEU A 18 -26.91 -29.99 19.30
CA LEU A 18 -25.50 -30.38 19.17
C LEU A 18 -25.10 -31.61 20.00
N GLY A 19 -26.04 -32.20 20.76
CA GLY A 19 -25.87 -33.53 21.35
C GLY A 19 -24.66 -33.68 22.29
N GLY A 20 -24.30 -32.64 23.03
CA GLY A 20 -23.29 -32.69 24.09
C GLY A 20 -23.94 -32.63 25.48
N ASP A 21 -23.46 -33.45 26.41
CA ASP A 21 -23.77 -33.30 27.85
C ASP A 21 -22.96 -32.13 28.41
N GLU A 22 -23.41 -30.89 28.18
CA GLU A 22 -22.80 -29.72 28.83
C GLU A 22 -23.29 -29.64 30.29
N SER A 23 -22.52 -30.21 31.22
CA SER A 23 -22.76 -30.04 32.65
C SER A 23 -22.35 -28.63 33.07
N ILE A 24 -23.29 -27.69 33.09
CA ILE A 24 -23.04 -26.35 33.62
C ILE A 24 -22.84 -26.47 35.14
N PRO A 25 -21.72 -25.97 35.70
CA PRO A 25 -21.50 -26.04 37.13
C PRO A 25 -22.57 -25.23 37.88
N PRO A 26 -23.07 -25.71 39.04
CA PRO A 26 -24.14 -25.04 39.81
C PRO A 26 -23.76 -23.65 40.33
N SER A 27 -22.46 -23.36 40.41
CA SER A 27 -21.90 -22.10 40.87
C SER A 27 -20.61 -21.79 40.12
N VAL A 28 -20.38 -20.53 39.80
CA VAL A 28 -19.16 -20.04 39.15
C VAL A 28 -18.40 -19.16 40.12
N VAL A 29 -17.09 -19.38 40.25
CA VAL A 29 -16.20 -18.47 40.98
C VAL A 29 -15.98 -17.24 40.10
N VAL A 30 -16.52 -16.10 40.55
CA VAL A 30 -16.54 -14.86 39.76
C VAL A 30 -15.14 -14.39 39.40
N ASN A 31 -14.19 -14.48 40.33
CA ASN A 31 -12.81 -14.03 40.10
C ASN A 31 -12.14 -14.83 38.98
N ASP A 32 -12.17 -16.16 39.05
CA ASP A 32 -11.58 -17.04 38.03
C ASP A 32 -12.19 -16.82 36.65
N PHE A 33 -13.51 -16.61 36.60
CA PHE A 33 -14.21 -16.30 35.35
C PHE A 33 -13.83 -14.94 34.78
N LEU A 34 -13.70 -13.92 35.64
CA LEU A 34 -13.27 -12.58 35.24
C LEU A 34 -11.81 -12.59 34.78
N GLU A 35 -10.91 -13.25 35.50
CA GLU A 35 -9.49 -13.37 35.12
C GLU A 35 -9.32 -14.03 33.75
N ALA A 36 -10.11 -15.08 33.46
CA ALA A 36 -10.09 -15.72 32.15
C ALA A 36 -10.59 -14.80 31.01
N ARG A 37 -11.43 -13.80 31.31
CA ARG A 37 -12.12 -12.95 30.33
C ARG A 37 -11.70 -11.48 30.34
N ILE A 38 -10.83 -11.07 31.27
CA ILE A 38 -10.47 -9.66 31.48
C ILE A 38 -9.86 -9.04 30.23
N THR A 39 -9.00 -9.78 29.52
CA THR A 39 -8.36 -9.31 28.27
C THR A 39 -9.37 -9.08 27.15
N GLU A 40 -10.41 -9.92 27.07
CA GLU A 40 -11.50 -9.77 26.11
C GLU A 40 -12.37 -8.55 26.45
N ILE A 41 -12.71 -8.37 27.74
CA ILE A 41 -13.49 -7.24 28.23
C ILE A 41 -12.75 -5.92 28.02
N GLU A 42 -11.45 -5.88 28.29
CA GLU A 42 -10.59 -4.72 28.04
C GLU A 42 -10.50 -4.42 26.54
N ALA A 43 -10.29 -5.45 25.71
CA ALA A 43 -10.26 -5.28 24.26
C ALA A 43 -11.58 -4.72 23.73
N LEU A 44 -12.71 -5.28 24.17
CA LEU A 44 -14.05 -4.84 23.78
C LEU A 44 -14.34 -3.40 24.24
N SER A 45 -14.03 -3.09 25.51
CA SER A 45 -14.17 -1.74 26.06
C SER A 45 -13.37 -0.73 25.25
N SER A 46 -12.11 -1.05 24.88
CA SER A 46 -11.26 -0.16 24.09
C SER A 46 -11.84 0.18 22.71
N VAL A 47 -12.54 -0.78 22.09
CA VAL A 47 -13.21 -0.62 20.79
C VAL A 47 -14.48 0.21 20.94
N ILE A 48 -15.25 0.00 22.02
CA ILE A 48 -16.49 0.75 22.31
C ILE A 48 -16.17 2.21 22.62
N GLU A 49 -15.11 2.49 23.38
CA GLU A 49 -14.68 3.84 23.72
C GLU A 49 -14.18 4.62 22.49
N ASN A 50 -13.62 3.92 21.50
CA ASN A 50 -13.04 4.52 20.29
C ASN A 50 -13.70 4.03 18.99
N PRO A 51 -15.02 4.19 18.79
CA PRO A 51 -15.73 3.63 17.65
C PRO A 51 -15.34 4.31 16.32
N THR A 52 -14.70 5.47 16.40
CA THR A 52 -14.25 6.27 15.24
C THR A 52 -12.76 6.11 14.93
N GLN A 53 -12.08 5.13 15.54
CA GLN A 53 -10.66 4.83 15.30
C GLN A 53 -10.32 4.42 13.86
N PHE A 54 -11.26 4.42 12.91
CA PHE A 54 -10.97 4.18 11.49
C PHE A 54 -11.30 5.37 10.60
N ALA A 55 -11.81 6.45 11.20
CA ALA A 55 -12.28 7.63 10.49
C ALA A 55 -11.26 8.76 10.49
N SER A 56 -10.29 8.74 11.39
CA SER A 56 -9.29 9.79 11.50
C SER A 56 -8.10 9.51 10.57
N ARG A 57 -7.42 10.57 10.15
CA ARG A 57 -6.18 10.47 9.35
C ARG A 57 -5.09 9.65 10.05
N LYS A 58 -5.09 9.61 11.39
CA LYS A 58 -4.05 8.95 12.18
C LYS A 58 -4.17 7.43 12.16
N ASP A 59 -5.32 6.92 11.76
CA ASP A 59 -5.62 5.49 11.89
C ASP A 59 -5.24 4.70 10.65
N PHE A 60 -5.24 5.35 9.49
CA PHE A 60 -4.77 4.72 8.26
C PHE A 60 -3.30 4.26 8.40
N PRO A 61 -2.92 3.13 7.80
CA PRO A 61 -1.51 2.77 7.63
C PRO A 61 -0.73 3.93 7.00
N ARG A 62 0.49 4.19 7.48
CA ARG A 62 1.29 5.37 7.07
C ARG A 62 1.44 5.48 5.54
N HIS A 63 1.62 4.36 4.85
CA HIS A 63 1.79 4.29 3.39
C HIS A 63 0.49 4.59 2.59
N LEU A 64 -0.68 4.47 3.22
CA LEU A 64 -1.98 4.80 2.61
C LEU A 64 -2.42 6.24 2.89
N ARG A 65 -1.84 6.91 3.90
CA ARG A 65 -2.21 8.28 4.27
C ARG A 65 -1.95 9.26 3.13
N ARG A 66 -2.94 10.10 2.81
CA ARG A 66 -2.79 11.23 1.89
C ARG A 66 -2.87 12.57 2.63
N ARG A 67 -2.06 13.54 2.22
CA ARG A 67 -2.01 14.88 2.87
C ARG A 67 -3.32 15.66 2.76
N ALA A 68 -4.06 15.48 1.65
CA ALA A 68 -5.25 16.26 1.31
C ALA A 68 -6.58 15.56 1.67
N MET A 69 -6.57 14.56 2.55
CA MET A 69 -7.79 13.84 2.96
C MET A 69 -8.78 14.73 3.70
N SER A 70 -8.28 15.65 4.54
CA SER A 70 -9.12 16.61 5.28
C SER A 70 -9.93 17.55 4.37
N HIS A 71 -9.34 17.98 3.25
CA HIS A 71 -9.99 18.90 2.31
C HIS A 71 -10.78 18.21 1.21
N ASN A 72 -10.43 16.96 0.85
CA ASN A 72 -11.08 16.24 -0.23
C ASN A 72 -11.38 14.80 0.19
N VAL A 73 -12.66 14.58 0.50
CA VAL A 73 -13.22 13.29 0.94
C VAL A 73 -12.98 12.17 -0.09
N LYS A 74 -12.83 12.49 -1.37
CA LYS A 74 -12.54 11.49 -2.42
C LYS A 74 -11.14 10.85 -2.30
N ARG A 75 -10.26 11.39 -1.44
CA ARG A 75 -8.94 10.80 -1.14
C ARG A 75 -8.99 9.67 -0.11
N ILE A 76 -10.18 9.38 0.41
CA ILE A 76 -10.46 8.36 1.41
C ILE A 76 -11.22 7.19 0.75
N PRO A 77 -11.06 5.94 1.21
CA PRO A 77 -11.85 4.79 0.77
C PRO A 77 -13.36 5.03 0.86
N LYS A 78 -14.12 4.56 -0.14
CA LYS A 78 -15.57 4.82 -0.27
C LYS A 78 -16.37 4.49 1.00
N ARG A 79 -16.10 3.34 1.63
CA ARG A 79 -16.83 2.81 2.80
C ARG A 79 -16.90 3.78 3.98
N ILE A 80 -15.85 4.56 4.20
CA ILE A 80 -15.70 5.43 5.38
C ILE A 80 -15.84 6.93 5.04
N ARG A 81 -16.24 7.26 3.80
CA ARG A 81 -16.39 8.66 3.37
C ARG A 81 -17.47 9.39 4.14
N GLY A 82 -18.64 8.76 4.33
CA GLY A 82 -19.76 9.38 5.05
C GLY A 82 -19.42 9.74 6.49
N LEU A 83 -18.71 8.84 7.19
CA LEU A 83 -18.23 9.09 8.55
C LEU A 83 -17.20 10.23 8.59
N HIS A 84 -16.25 10.26 7.66
CA HIS A 84 -15.28 11.36 7.60
C HIS A 84 -15.94 12.70 7.22
N GLU A 85 -16.99 12.70 6.41
CA GLU A 85 -17.75 13.89 6.04
C GLU A 85 -18.49 14.46 7.25
N SER A 86 -19.21 13.63 8.00
CA SER A 86 -19.89 14.07 9.23
C SER A 86 -18.91 14.56 10.30
N LEU A 87 -17.75 13.91 10.46
CA LEU A 87 -16.69 14.40 11.35
C LEU A 87 -16.09 15.73 10.87
N ARG A 88 -15.96 15.91 9.56
CA ARG A 88 -15.45 17.15 8.97
C ARG A 88 -16.44 18.30 9.18
N GLU A 89 -17.74 18.08 9.01
CA GLU A 89 -18.78 19.08 9.28
C GLU A 89 -18.80 19.50 10.75
N LYS A 90 -18.65 18.53 11.67
CA LYS A 90 -18.52 18.80 13.11
C LYS A 90 -17.23 19.56 13.45
N SER A 91 -16.17 19.36 12.67
CA SER A 91 -14.95 20.16 12.80
C SER A 91 -15.22 21.54 12.19
N ASN A 92 -15.14 22.62 12.97
CA ASN A 92 -15.23 24.00 12.50
C ASN A 92 -14.02 24.42 11.61
N THR A 93 -13.58 23.55 10.71
CA THR A 93 -12.49 23.75 9.77
C THR A 93 -12.94 24.77 8.72
N ARG A 94 -12.80 26.05 9.06
CA ARG A 94 -13.04 27.16 8.13
C ARG A 94 -12.23 26.94 6.87
N GLU A 95 -12.89 27.07 5.71
CA GLU A 95 -12.17 27.10 4.44
C GLU A 95 -11.32 28.37 4.43
N GLY A 96 -10.00 28.19 4.55
CA GLY A 96 -9.06 29.31 4.61
C GLY A 96 -9.16 30.19 3.36
N PRO A 97 -8.69 31.44 3.44
CA PRO A 97 -8.88 32.45 2.39
C PRO A 97 -8.39 31.95 1.02
N ASN A 98 -9.06 32.44 -0.02
CA ASN A 98 -8.78 32.14 -1.43
C ASN A 98 -7.32 32.44 -1.79
N LYS A 99 -6.45 31.43 -1.67
CA LYS A 99 -5.05 31.53 -2.10
C LYS A 99 -4.97 31.66 -3.62
N VAL A 100 -3.90 32.37 -4.06
CA VAL A 100 -3.42 32.52 -5.44
C VAL A 100 -3.85 31.36 -6.35
N PRO A 101 -4.37 31.62 -7.56
CA PRO A 101 -4.89 30.59 -8.43
C PRO A 101 -3.92 29.41 -8.54
N ARG A 102 -4.37 28.27 -7.99
CA ARG A 102 -3.64 27.00 -7.94
C ARG A 102 -2.98 26.68 -9.29
N ARG A 103 -1.84 25.98 -9.25
CA ARG A 103 -1.14 25.46 -10.44
C ARG A 103 -2.05 24.70 -11.42
N LYS A 104 -3.18 24.13 -10.96
CA LYS A 104 -4.23 23.53 -11.80
C LYS A 104 -4.79 24.54 -12.81
N TRP A 105 -5.05 25.76 -12.39
CA TRP A 105 -5.61 26.84 -13.22
C TRP A 105 -4.60 27.43 -14.20
N ARG A 106 -3.30 27.33 -13.89
CA ARG A 106 -2.20 27.69 -14.82
C ARG A 106 -1.83 26.57 -15.79
N ARG A 107 -2.22 25.32 -15.50
CA ARG A 107 -1.95 24.20 -16.40
C ARG A 107 -2.90 24.29 -17.59
N ARG A 108 -2.35 24.12 -18.78
CA ARG A 108 -3.09 23.97 -20.03
C ARG A 108 -3.02 22.50 -20.44
N PRO A 109 -4.02 21.67 -20.08
CA PRO A 109 -3.97 20.23 -20.35
C PRO A 109 -3.81 19.91 -21.83
N ARG A 110 -4.43 20.74 -22.70
CA ARG A 110 -4.33 20.65 -24.16
C ARG A 110 -2.89 20.76 -24.69
N GLU A 111 -2.02 21.49 -23.98
CA GLU A 111 -0.63 21.73 -24.40
C GLU A 111 0.38 20.81 -23.70
N LEU A 112 -0.09 19.91 -22.82
CA LEU A 112 0.79 19.13 -21.94
C LEU A 112 1.78 18.27 -22.72
N LEU A 113 1.34 17.63 -23.81
CA LEU A 113 2.18 16.81 -24.67
C LEU A 113 3.25 17.63 -25.37
N LYS A 114 2.90 18.82 -25.89
CA LYS A 114 3.87 19.73 -26.52
C LYS A 114 4.95 20.17 -25.51
N GLU A 115 4.55 20.46 -24.29
CA GLU A 115 5.47 20.82 -23.21
C GLU A 115 6.35 19.63 -22.78
N TYR A 116 5.85 18.40 -22.81
CA TYR A 116 6.65 17.20 -22.58
C TYR A 116 7.68 16.99 -23.69
N ASN A 117 7.27 17.06 -24.95
CA ASN A 117 8.16 16.97 -26.09
C ASN A 117 9.26 18.05 -26.03
N ARG A 118 8.91 19.28 -25.63
CA ARG A 118 9.88 20.36 -25.44
C ARG A 118 10.92 20.03 -24.37
N ARG A 119 10.50 19.42 -23.25
CA ARG A 119 11.39 19.04 -22.13
C ARG A 119 12.28 17.84 -22.46
N GLN A 120 11.78 16.88 -23.26
CA GLN A 120 12.52 15.71 -23.69
C GLN A 120 13.70 16.05 -24.63
N ARG A 121 13.76 17.27 -25.18
CA ARG A 121 14.89 17.72 -26.01
C ARG A 121 16.24 17.73 -25.29
N LYS A 122 16.25 17.91 -23.96
CA LYS A 122 17.50 17.96 -23.19
C LYS A 122 17.97 16.57 -22.73
N PHE A 123 17.03 15.72 -22.33
CA PHE A 123 17.31 14.39 -21.81
C PHE A 123 16.25 13.41 -22.28
N ILE A 124 16.68 12.18 -22.56
CA ILE A 124 15.78 11.09 -22.92
C ILE A 124 14.96 10.71 -21.70
N TRP A 125 13.64 10.64 -21.89
CA TRP A 125 12.69 10.16 -20.90
C TRP A 125 12.25 8.77 -21.31
N LEU A 126 12.36 7.80 -20.38
CA LEU A 126 11.78 6.48 -20.55
C LEU A 126 10.25 6.57 -20.61
N GLU A 127 9.59 5.56 -21.16
CA GLU A 127 8.13 5.50 -21.25
C GLU A 127 7.45 5.65 -19.86
N THR A 128 8.08 5.09 -18.82
CA THR A 128 7.59 5.15 -17.44
C THR A 128 7.96 6.46 -16.73
N HIS A 129 8.63 7.41 -17.40
CA HIS A 129 9.24 8.59 -16.75
C HIS A 129 8.25 9.41 -15.94
N ILE A 130 7.03 9.64 -16.45
CA ILE A 130 6.01 10.41 -15.74
C ILE A 130 5.58 9.72 -14.43
N TRP A 131 5.56 8.38 -14.40
CA TRP A 131 5.22 7.62 -13.21
C TRP A 131 6.34 7.72 -12.16
N HIS A 132 7.59 7.54 -12.60
CA HIS A 132 8.78 7.65 -11.77
C HIS A 132 8.97 9.08 -11.23
N ALA A 133 8.87 10.10 -12.07
CA ALA A 133 9.03 11.50 -11.68
C ALA A 133 7.99 11.98 -10.64
N LYS A 134 6.84 11.29 -10.53
CA LYS A 134 5.83 11.57 -9.49
C LYS A 134 6.16 10.95 -8.13
N ARG A 135 7.02 9.93 -8.07
CA ARG A 135 7.26 9.08 -6.90
C ARG A 135 8.71 9.01 -6.44
N PHE A 136 9.64 9.39 -7.31
CA PHE A 136 11.07 9.33 -7.11
C PHE A 136 11.70 10.70 -7.35
N HIS A 137 12.83 10.94 -6.69
CA HIS A 137 13.75 12.00 -7.05
C HIS A 137 14.48 11.60 -8.34
N MET A 138 14.42 12.45 -9.35
CA MET A 138 14.99 12.17 -10.67
C MET A 138 16.39 12.78 -10.83
N VAL A 139 17.31 12.03 -11.43
CA VAL A 139 18.72 12.40 -11.66
C VAL A 139 19.06 12.35 -13.16
N GLU A 140 20.00 13.17 -13.60
CA GLU A 140 20.52 13.19 -14.98
C GLU A 140 21.75 12.29 -15.05
N LYS A 141 21.70 11.24 -15.87
CA LYS A 141 22.81 10.29 -16.06
C LYS A 141 22.82 9.77 -17.50
N TRP A 142 24.00 9.77 -18.13
CA TRP A 142 24.22 9.18 -19.46
C TRP A 142 23.25 9.66 -20.55
N GLY A 143 22.84 10.93 -20.50
CA GLY A 143 21.84 11.49 -21.43
C GLY A 143 20.37 11.19 -21.08
N TYR A 144 20.11 10.38 -20.05
CA TYR A 144 18.77 10.05 -19.56
C TYR A 144 18.40 10.81 -18.28
N LYS A 145 17.08 10.94 -18.04
CA LYS A 145 16.53 11.41 -16.76
C LYS A 145 15.90 10.23 -16.01
N LEU A 146 16.67 9.66 -15.06
CA LEU A 146 16.37 8.39 -14.39
C LEU A 146 15.91 8.57 -12.93
N PRO A 147 15.13 7.63 -12.36
CA PRO A 147 14.81 7.62 -10.94
C PRO A 147 16.04 7.29 -10.10
N TYR A 148 16.31 8.09 -9.07
CA TYR A 148 17.43 7.87 -8.14
C TYR A 148 17.01 7.23 -6.83
N ARG A 149 16.05 7.86 -6.13
CA ARG A 149 15.55 7.39 -4.83
C ARG A 149 14.07 7.67 -4.69
N PRO A 150 13.29 6.79 -4.05
CA PRO A 150 11.88 7.05 -3.77
C PRO A 150 11.73 8.26 -2.84
N CYS A 151 10.60 8.96 -2.95
CA CYS A 151 10.27 10.07 -2.05
C CYS A 151 9.93 9.59 -0.63
N ASP A 152 9.51 8.33 -0.49
CA ASP A 152 9.20 7.70 0.78
C ASP A 152 10.45 7.02 1.38
N LYS A 153 10.58 7.05 2.71
CA LYS A 153 11.67 6.36 3.43
C LYS A 153 11.38 4.87 3.52
N ASN A 154 11.69 4.11 2.47
CA ASN A 154 11.33 2.69 2.35
C ASN A 154 12.52 1.74 2.17
N TYR A 155 13.75 2.15 2.46
CA TYR A 155 14.96 1.31 2.26
C TYR A 155 14.85 -0.11 2.87
N ARG A 156 14.53 -0.21 4.17
CA ARG A 156 14.34 -1.51 4.84
C ARG A 156 13.15 -2.30 4.30
N ALA A 157 12.14 -1.61 3.79
CA ALA A 157 10.98 -2.25 3.18
C ALA A 157 11.35 -2.85 1.82
N CYS A 158 12.14 -2.15 1.00
CA CYS A 158 12.65 -2.68 -0.26
C CYS A 158 13.56 -3.89 -0.04
N TYR A 159 14.43 -3.85 0.98
CA TYR A 159 15.29 -4.98 1.33
C TYR A 159 14.49 -6.22 1.75
N ARG A 160 13.50 -6.07 2.63
CA ARG A 160 12.60 -7.17 2.97
C ARG A 160 11.82 -7.66 1.76
N ALA A 161 11.34 -6.74 0.93
CA ALA A 161 10.58 -7.09 -0.26
C ALA A 161 11.42 -7.85 -1.30
N SER A 162 12.75 -7.67 -1.35
CA SER A 162 13.59 -8.50 -2.23
C SER A 162 13.76 -9.93 -1.76
N ALA A 163 13.58 -10.21 -0.46
CA ALA A 163 13.72 -11.56 0.10
C ALA A 163 12.37 -12.28 0.24
N GLU A 164 11.36 -11.58 0.76
CA GLU A 164 10.08 -12.18 1.18
C GLU A 164 8.91 -11.80 0.27
N HIS A 165 9.07 -10.80 -0.60
CA HIS A 165 7.98 -10.29 -1.44
C HIS A 165 8.45 -10.05 -2.89
N CYS A 166 7.89 -9.04 -3.56
CA CYS A 166 8.21 -8.67 -4.91
C CYS A 166 8.74 -7.24 -4.97
N LEU A 167 9.78 -7.04 -5.76
CA LEU A 167 10.35 -5.74 -6.11
C LEU A 167 10.64 -5.72 -7.61
N LEU A 168 10.20 -4.67 -8.31
CA LEU A 168 10.49 -4.47 -9.73
C LEU A 168 11.33 -3.21 -9.92
N GLN A 169 12.23 -3.26 -10.91
CA GLN A 169 13.08 -2.14 -11.32
C GLN A 169 12.97 -1.94 -12.83
N ASP A 170 13.04 -0.69 -13.27
CA ASP A 170 12.98 -0.33 -14.68
C ASP A 170 14.39 -0.13 -15.25
N PHE A 171 14.80 -1.04 -16.12
CA PHE A 171 16.09 -1.05 -16.80
C PHE A 171 15.97 -0.76 -18.31
N SER A 172 14.87 -0.14 -18.75
CA SER A 172 14.61 0.12 -20.18
C SER A 172 15.63 1.03 -20.88
N TYR A 173 16.61 1.58 -20.15
CA TYR A 173 17.74 2.32 -20.71
C TYR A 173 18.86 1.41 -21.24
N LEU A 174 18.82 0.11 -20.97
CA LEU A 174 19.73 -0.86 -21.57
C LEU A 174 19.30 -1.13 -23.01
N ASN A 175 20.16 -0.76 -23.95
CA ASN A 175 19.93 -1.01 -25.36
C ASN A 175 20.40 -2.42 -25.75
N CYS A 176 19.68 -3.05 -26.67
CA CYS A 176 20.08 -4.32 -27.28
C CYS A 176 20.76 -4.05 -28.62
N ILE A 177 21.84 -4.77 -28.91
CA ILE A 177 22.50 -4.77 -30.21
C ILE A 177 22.19 -6.11 -30.85
N GLU A 178 21.52 -6.08 -32.00
CA GLU A 178 21.20 -7.27 -32.78
C GLU A 178 22.24 -7.45 -33.88
N LEU A 179 22.86 -8.63 -33.95
CA LEU A 179 23.82 -9.01 -34.98
C LEU A 179 23.15 -10.05 -35.90
N ARG A 180 23.16 -9.79 -37.21
CA ARG A 180 22.60 -10.71 -38.22
C ARG A 180 23.63 -11.00 -39.31
N GLY A 181 23.77 -12.25 -39.68
CA GLY A 181 24.73 -12.71 -40.69
C GLY A 181 25.10 -14.19 -40.50
N ASP A 182 26.07 -14.66 -41.28
CA ASP A 182 26.57 -16.02 -41.17
C ASP A 182 27.24 -16.27 -39.81
N PHE A 183 26.93 -17.44 -39.25
CA PHE A 183 27.40 -17.84 -37.92
C PHE A 183 28.93 -17.77 -37.80
N HIS A 184 29.66 -18.28 -38.80
CA HIS A 184 31.13 -18.30 -38.78
C HIS A 184 31.72 -16.88 -38.69
N CYS A 185 31.20 -15.97 -39.51
CA CYS A 185 31.68 -14.58 -39.56
C CYS A 185 31.41 -13.83 -38.25
N ILE A 186 30.24 -14.03 -37.63
CA ILE A 186 29.90 -13.41 -36.34
C ILE A 186 30.83 -13.93 -35.24
N ILE A 187 31.04 -15.24 -35.17
CA ILE A 187 31.92 -15.85 -34.15
C ILE A 187 33.37 -15.39 -34.32
N GLU A 188 33.88 -15.37 -35.55
CA GLU A 188 35.23 -14.88 -35.84
C GLU A 188 35.41 -13.43 -35.41
N GLY A 189 34.44 -12.55 -35.71
CA GLY A 189 34.46 -11.16 -35.27
C GLY A 189 34.40 -11.00 -33.74
N LEU A 190 33.55 -11.78 -33.06
CA LEU A 190 33.42 -11.71 -31.60
C LEU A 190 34.65 -12.27 -30.87
N LYS A 191 35.35 -13.27 -31.44
CA LYS A 191 36.61 -13.79 -30.89
C LYS A 191 37.68 -12.70 -30.78
N CYS A 192 37.72 -11.74 -31.70
CA CYS A 192 38.66 -10.61 -31.61
C CYS A 192 38.42 -9.70 -30.40
N HIS A 193 37.19 -9.68 -29.86
CA HIS A 193 36.80 -8.82 -28.74
C HIS A 193 36.77 -9.56 -27.40
N THR A 194 37.04 -10.85 -27.39
CA THR A 194 36.86 -11.71 -26.22
C THR A 194 38.14 -12.52 -25.97
N SER A 195 38.47 -12.77 -24.69
CA SER A 195 39.70 -13.47 -24.30
C SER A 195 39.33 -14.70 -23.48
N ASP A 196 39.66 -15.87 -24.01
CA ASP A 196 39.39 -17.17 -23.37
C ASP A 196 40.22 -17.39 -22.10
N ARG A 197 41.25 -16.58 -21.88
CA ARG A 197 42.20 -16.76 -20.77
C ARG A 197 41.82 -16.01 -19.49
N THR A 198 40.90 -15.04 -19.59
CA THR A 198 40.73 -14.02 -18.54
C THR A 198 39.26 -13.75 -18.17
N GLY A 199 38.31 -14.55 -18.64
CA GLY A 199 36.90 -14.34 -18.34
C GLY A 199 36.00 -15.54 -18.67
N ASN A 200 34.70 -15.38 -18.37
CA ASN A 200 33.69 -16.36 -18.75
C ASN A 200 33.54 -16.37 -20.28
N THR A 201 33.55 -17.55 -20.87
CA THR A 201 33.31 -17.73 -22.31
C THR A 201 31.80 -17.66 -22.60
N PHE A 202 31.46 -17.09 -23.76
CA PHE A 202 30.07 -16.99 -24.24
C PHE A 202 29.45 -18.37 -24.51
N ASP A 203 30.28 -19.38 -24.73
CA ASP A 203 29.91 -20.77 -25.05
C ASP A 203 29.39 -21.57 -23.84
N SER A 204 29.35 -20.97 -22.64
CA SER A 204 29.17 -21.74 -21.40
C SER A 204 27.75 -22.23 -21.10
N ARG A 205 26.73 -21.92 -21.91
CA ARG A 205 25.37 -22.54 -21.86
C ARG A 205 24.61 -22.34 -23.17
N LEU A 206 24.86 -23.20 -24.16
CA LEU A 206 23.89 -23.53 -25.21
C LEU A 206 23.66 -25.04 -25.20
#